data_AF-A0A9D1PQX0-F1
#
_entry.id   AF-A0A9D1PQX0-F1
#
_cell.length_a   1.000
_cell.length_b   1.000
_cell.length_c   1.000
_cell.angle_alpha   90.00
_cell.angle_beta   90.00
_cell.angle_gamma   90.00
#
_symmetry.space_group_name_H-M   'P 1'
#
loop_
_entity.id
_entity.type
_entity.pdbx_description
1 polymer ?
#
loop_
_entity_poly.entity_id
_entity_poly.type
_entity_poly.pdbx_seq_one_letter_code
_entity_poly.pdbx_strand_id
1 'polypeptide(L)'
;MSKKEKAATATAADSTKSEGIAGYFKRECSKFARGKFLLILMIPGIIYFALFHYWPFYGLLAAFKDYKPKLGILGSPWADNHGLAEFIRFFTIPDVWSYVWNTIVLSILNIIWLFPLAILLALFINELRSAKFKKI
;
A
#
# COMPACT_ATOMS: atom_id res chain seq x y z
N MET A 1 -45.95 -27.16 -26.13
CA MET A 1 -46.44 -26.82 -24.78
C MET A 1 -45.34 -26.52 -23.74
N SER A 2 -44.05 -26.38 -24.10
CA SER A 2 -42.92 -26.34 -23.12
C SER A 2 -42.16 -24.99 -23.00
N LYS A 3 -42.52 -23.97 -23.79
CA LYS A 3 -41.74 -22.70 -23.87
C LYS A 3 -42.26 -21.54 -23.02
N LYS A 4 -43.53 -21.54 -22.61
CA LYS A 4 -44.13 -20.46 -21.78
C LYS A 4 -43.85 -20.61 -20.29
N GLU A 5 -43.64 -21.83 -19.80
CA GLU A 5 -43.39 -22.08 -18.36
C GLU A 5 -41.98 -21.63 -17.93
N LYS A 6 -40.97 -21.87 -18.77
CA LYS A 6 -39.57 -21.49 -18.50
C LYS A 6 -39.31 -19.98 -18.53
N ALA A 7 -40.16 -19.21 -19.22
CA ALA A 7 -40.03 -17.75 -19.26
C ALA A 7 -40.55 -17.09 -17.97
N ALA A 8 -41.60 -17.63 -17.36
CA ALA A 8 -42.17 -17.11 -16.11
C ALA A 8 -41.28 -17.41 -14.88
N THR A 9 -40.57 -18.55 -14.87
CA THR A 9 -39.66 -18.92 -13.77
C THR A 9 -38.36 -18.11 -13.77
N ALA A 10 -37.90 -17.66 -14.95
CA ALA A 10 -36.70 -16.84 -15.06
C ALA A 10 -36.92 -15.40 -14.54
N THR A 11 -38.13 -14.85 -14.69
CA THR A 11 -38.46 -13.50 -14.21
C THR A 11 -38.68 -13.44 -12.69
N ALA A 12 -39.20 -14.51 -12.07
CA ALA A 12 -39.38 -14.58 -10.62
C ALA A 12 -38.07 -14.80 -9.82
N ALA A 13 -37.03 -15.33 -10.46
CA ALA A 13 -35.73 -15.59 -9.85
C ALA A 13 -34.80 -14.36 -9.81
N ASP A 14 -35.03 -13.37 -10.68
CA ASP A 14 -34.25 -12.13 -10.73
C ASP A 14 -34.75 -11.09 -9.71
N SER A 15 -36.07 -11.04 -9.49
CA SER A 15 -36.69 -10.12 -8.51
C SER A 15 -36.39 -10.48 -7.06
N THR A 16 -36.19 -11.77 -6.74
CA THR A 16 -35.82 -12.22 -5.38
C THR A 16 -34.33 -12.08 -5.07
N LYS A 17 -33.45 -12.05 -6.08
CA LYS A 17 -32.00 -11.90 -5.90
C LYS A 17 -31.57 -10.44 -5.73
N SER A 18 -32.28 -9.51 -6.37
CA SER A 18 -32.07 -8.06 -6.27
C SER A 18 -32.37 -7.51 -4.87
N GLU A 19 -33.45 -7.98 -4.22
CA GLU A 19 -33.81 -7.55 -2.86
C GLU A 19 -32.81 -8.02 -1.80
N GLY A 20 -32.13 -9.14 -2.04
CA GLY A 20 -31.08 -9.67 -1.16
C GLY A 20 -29.81 -8.83 -1.13
N ILE A 21 -29.33 -8.35 -2.29
CA ILE A 21 -28.09 -7.55 -2.40
C ILE A 21 -28.33 -6.12 -1.89
N ALA A 22 -29.48 -5.53 -2.25
CA ALA A 22 -29.88 -4.21 -1.78
C ALA A 22 -30.14 -4.20 -0.26
N GLY A 23 -30.76 -5.26 0.27
CA GLY A 23 -30.95 -5.47 1.70
C GLY A 23 -29.63 -5.67 2.46
N TYR A 24 -28.65 -6.35 1.85
CA TYR A 24 -27.30 -6.53 2.43
C TYR A 24 -26.55 -5.20 2.53
N PHE A 25 -26.52 -4.41 1.45
CA PHE A 25 -25.91 -3.08 1.45
C PHE A 25 -26.61 -2.14 2.44
N LYS A 26 -27.95 -2.19 2.55
CA LYS A 26 -28.71 -1.38 3.50
C LYS A 26 -28.42 -1.74 4.96
N ARG A 27 -28.24 -3.04 5.26
CA ARG A 27 -27.84 -3.51 6.61
C ARG A 27 -26.41 -3.11 6.97
N GLU A 28 -25.47 -3.21 6.03
CA GLU A 28 -24.07 -2.85 6.31
C GLU A 28 -23.85 -1.34 6.35
N CYS A 29 -24.60 -0.56 5.56
CA CYS A 29 -24.61 0.89 5.69
C CYS A 29 -25.23 1.33 7.06
N SER A 30 -26.22 0.59 7.58
CA SER A 30 -26.79 0.80 8.91
C SER A 30 -25.82 0.46 10.06
N LYS A 31 -24.94 -0.54 9.88
CA LYS A 31 -23.82 -0.80 10.81
C LYS A 31 -22.75 0.28 10.74
N PHE A 32 -22.40 0.75 9.55
CA PHE A 32 -21.50 1.90 9.34
C PHE A 32 -22.03 3.19 9.98
N ALA A 33 -23.36 3.40 9.97
CA ALA A 33 -24.01 4.53 10.62
C ALA A 33 -23.94 4.46 12.16
N ARG A 34 -23.90 3.27 12.77
CA ARG A 34 -23.69 3.08 14.22
C ARG A 34 -22.23 3.29 14.62
N GLY A 35 -21.30 2.96 13.73
CA GLY A 35 -19.86 3.22 13.88
C GLY A 35 -19.40 4.61 13.45
N LYS A 36 -20.30 5.60 13.34
CA LYS A 36 -19.98 6.98 12.89
C LYS A 36 -18.80 7.59 13.63
N PHE A 37 -18.69 7.38 14.95
CA PHE A 37 -17.55 7.88 15.74
C PHE A 37 -16.23 7.18 15.38
N LEU A 38 -16.24 5.88 15.08
CA LEU A 38 -15.06 5.15 14.60
C LEU A 38 -14.62 5.66 13.22
N LEU A 39 -15.58 5.91 12.33
CA LEU A 39 -15.32 6.52 11.03
C LEU A 39 -14.75 7.94 11.17
N ILE A 40 -15.34 8.78 12.02
CA ILE A 40 -14.89 10.17 12.23
C ILE A 40 -13.45 10.23 12.76
N LEU A 41 -13.06 9.27 13.60
CA LEU A 41 -11.70 9.14 14.12
C LEU A 41 -10.72 8.64 13.05
N MET A 42 -11.19 7.79 12.12
CA MET A 42 -10.38 7.24 11.03
C MET A 42 -10.16 8.26 9.89
N ILE A 43 -11.15 9.11 9.61
CA ILE A 43 -11.11 10.13 8.55
C ILE A 43 -9.83 10.98 8.55
N PRO A 44 -9.38 11.59 9.66
CA PRO A 44 -8.14 12.37 9.65
C PRO A 44 -6.90 11.54 9.31
N GLY A 45 -6.86 10.27 9.75
CA GLY A 45 -5.78 9.35 9.39
C GLY A 45 -5.76 9.01 7.90
N ILE A 46 -6.94 8.79 7.29
CA ILE A 46 -7.07 8.54 5.84
C ILE A 46 -6.68 9.78 5.05
N ILE A 47 -7.15 10.96 5.45
CA ILE A 47 -6.83 12.23 4.78
C ILE A 47 -5.32 12.46 4.82
N TYR A 48 -4.70 12.26 5.99
CA TYR A 48 -3.24 12.34 6.12
C TYR A 48 -2.54 11.36 5.19
N PHE A 49 -2.96 10.09 5.16
CA PHE A 49 -2.35 9.09 4.29
C PHE A 49 -2.53 9.45 2.79
N ALA A 50 -3.71 9.89 2.39
CA ALA A 50 -3.98 10.30 1.01
C ALA A 50 -3.11 11.50 0.59
N LEU A 51 -2.98 12.52 1.44
CA LEU A 51 -2.23 13.72 1.13
C LEU A 51 -0.71 13.52 1.20
N PHE A 52 -0.21 12.72 2.14
CA PHE A 52 1.24 12.61 2.36
C PHE A 52 1.85 11.34 1.80
N HIS A 53 1.10 10.24 1.68
CA HIS A 53 1.61 9.01 1.08
C HIS A 53 1.16 8.87 -0.36
N TYR A 54 -0.14 9.05 -0.68
CA TYR A 54 -0.63 8.83 -2.04
C TYR A 54 -0.26 9.97 -3.00
N TRP A 55 -0.27 11.21 -2.53
CA TRP A 55 0.11 12.36 -3.34
C TRP A 55 1.54 12.30 -3.91
N PRO A 56 2.62 12.04 -3.14
CA PRO A 56 3.96 11.95 -3.71
C PRO A 56 4.10 10.80 -4.72
N PHE A 57 3.24 9.78 -4.67
CA PHE A 57 3.27 8.72 -5.68
C PHE A 57 2.92 9.21 -7.09
N TYR A 58 2.17 10.31 -7.24
CA TYR A 58 1.96 10.94 -8.55
C TYR A 58 3.28 11.40 -9.20
N GLY A 59 4.31 11.68 -8.39
CA GLY A 59 5.65 12.03 -8.87
C GLY A 59 6.35 10.89 -9.60
N LEU A 60 5.98 9.61 -9.37
CA LEU A 60 6.60 8.48 -10.08
C LEU A 60 6.32 8.53 -11.58
N LEU A 61 5.22 9.18 -11.99
CA LEU A 61 4.90 9.35 -13.40
C LEU A 61 5.97 10.18 -14.14
N ALA A 62 6.74 11.00 -13.41
CA ALA A 62 7.84 11.78 -13.99
C ALA A 62 8.98 10.89 -14.49
N ALA A 63 9.16 9.68 -13.95
CA ALA A 63 10.19 8.75 -14.41
C ALA A 63 9.91 8.17 -15.82
N PHE A 64 8.64 8.19 -16.25
CA PHE A 64 8.22 7.71 -17.57
C PHE A 64 8.12 8.81 -18.64
N LYS A 65 8.39 10.06 -18.25
CA LYS A 65 8.27 11.25 -19.11
C LYS A 65 9.61 11.95 -19.25
N ASP A 66 9.82 12.67 -20.36
CA ASP A 66 10.95 13.59 -20.50
C ASP A 66 10.68 14.85 -19.64
N TYR A 67 10.87 14.72 -18.33
CA TYR A 67 10.49 15.71 -17.35
C TYR A 67 11.35 16.98 -17.49
N LYS A 68 10.73 18.02 -18.06
CA LYS A 68 11.29 19.38 -18.09
C LYS A 68 10.62 20.21 -16.99
N PRO A 69 11.37 20.74 -16.00
CA PRO A 69 10.81 21.53 -14.90
C PRO A 69 9.92 22.71 -15.35
N LYS A 70 10.17 23.24 -16.57
CA LYS A 70 9.40 24.34 -17.17
C LYS A 70 7.99 23.94 -17.64
N LEU A 71 7.74 22.66 -17.96
CA LEU A 71 6.48 22.16 -18.52
C LEU A 71 5.63 21.39 -17.50
N GLY A 72 6.17 21.12 -16.30
CA GLY A 72 5.50 20.34 -15.25
C GLY A 72 5.37 18.85 -15.57
N ILE A 73 4.81 18.08 -14.63
CA ILE A 73 4.66 16.61 -14.72
C ILE A 73 3.57 16.21 -15.74
N LEU A 74 2.56 17.07 -15.92
CA LEU A 74 1.43 16.81 -16.81
C LEU A 74 1.67 17.30 -18.25
N GLY A 75 2.52 18.31 -18.44
CA GLY A 75 2.83 18.90 -19.75
C GLY A 75 4.05 18.33 -20.45
N SER A 76 4.86 17.50 -19.79
CA SER A 76 5.99 16.84 -20.44
C SER A 76 5.54 15.70 -21.36
N PRO A 77 6.16 15.56 -22.55
CA PRO A 77 5.92 14.43 -23.42
C PRO A 77 6.40 13.12 -22.78
N TRP A 78 5.79 12.01 -23.20
CA TRP A 78 6.28 10.68 -22.84
C TRP A 78 7.73 10.50 -23.29
N ALA A 79 8.54 9.84 -22.46
CA ALA A 79 9.94 9.60 -22.82
C ALA A 79 10.05 8.62 -23.99
N ASP A 80 11.12 8.74 -24.77
CA ASP A 80 11.39 7.86 -25.91
C ASP A 80 11.45 6.39 -25.47
N ASN A 81 11.17 5.46 -26.38
CA ASN A 81 11.04 4.01 -26.11
C ASN A 81 9.92 3.68 -25.09
N HIS A 82 8.69 4.14 -25.35
CA HIS A 82 7.49 3.87 -24.53
C HIS A 82 7.60 4.31 -23.05
N GLY A 83 8.43 5.32 -22.75
CA GLY A 83 8.65 5.79 -21.38
C GLY A 83 9.85 5.16 -20.65
N LEU A 84 10.67 4.34 -21.33
CA LEU A 84 11.80 3.63 -20.71
C LEU A 84 13.17 4.30 -20.92
N ALA A 85 13.26 5.37 -21.72
CA ALA A 85 14.53 6.04 -21.99
C ALA A 85 15.28 6.50 -20.72
N GLU A 86 14.58 7.05 -19.73
CA GLU A 86 15.22 7.51 -18.48
C GLU A 86 15.73 6.34 -17.64
N PHE A 87 15.05 5.19 -17.66
CA PHE A 87 15.53 3.97 -17.00
C PHE A 87 16.80 3.44 -17.66
N ILE A 88 16.83 3.37 -18.99
CA ILE A 88 18.03 2.96 -19.74
C ILE A 88 19.18 3.92 -19.45
N ARG A 89 18.91 5.23 -19.44
CA ARG A 89 19.91 6.25 -19.09
C ARG A 89 20.45 6.04 -17.69
N PHE A 90 19.59 5.79 -16.71
CA PHE A 90 19.97 5.50 -15.33
C PHE A 90 20.90 4.29 -15.22
N PHE A 91 20.56 3.16 -15.86
CA PHE A 91 21.39 1.96 -15.82
C PHE A 91 22.69 2.05 -16.64
N THR A 92 22.80 3.02 -17.54
CA THR A 92 24.02 3.28 -18.32
C THR A 92 25.03 4.14 -17.55
N ILE A 93 24.64 4.75 -16.43
CA ILE A 93 25.55 5.54 -15.58
C ILE A 93 26.60 4.60 -14.98
N PRO A 94 27.91 4.89 -15.12
CA PRO A 94 29.00 3.98 -14.71
C PRO A 94 28.94 3.53 -13.25
N ASP A 95 28.53 4.42 -12.35
CA ASP A 95 28.61 4.20 -10.90
C ASP A 95 27.35 3.60 -10.28
N VAL A 96 26.24 3.50 -11.04
CA VAL A 96 24.95 3.04 -10.49
C VAL A 96 25.05 1.64 -9.91
N TRP A 97 25.78 0.74 -10.56
CA TRP A 97 25.97 -0.61 -10.07
C TRP A 97 26.79 -0.66 -8.77
N SER A 98 27.77 0.23 -8.63
CA SER A 98 28.56 0.37 -7.39
C SER A 98 27.67 0.81 -6.23
N TYR A 99 26.78 1.79 -6.44
CA TYR A 99 25.85 2.26 -5.41
C TYR A 99 24.81 1.20 -5.01
N VAL A 100 24.30 0.45 -5.99
CA VAL A 100 23.36 -0.66 -5.74
C VAL A 100 24.03 -1.73 -4.89
N TRP A 101 25.23 -2.18 -5.25
CA TRP A 101 25.96 -3.17 -4.46
C TRP A 101 26.30 -2.67 -3.07
N ASN A 102 26.75 -1.43 -2.93
CA ASN A 102 27.03 -0.84 -1.62
C ASN A 102 25.76 -0.83 -0.73
N THR A 103 24.61 -0.46 -1.29
CA THR A 103 23.34 -0.44 -0.55
C THR A 103 22.89 -1.85 -0.14
N ILE A 104 23.05 -2.83 -1.02
CA ILE A 104 22.75 -4.24 -0.74
C ILE A 104 23.67 -4.78 0.36
N VAL A 105 24.98 -4.55 0.23
CA VAL A 105 25.97 -4.99 1.23
C VAL A 105 25.69 -4.34 2.58
N LEU A 106 25.42 -3.03 2.63
CA LEU A 106 25.05 -2.33 3.86
C LEU A 106 23.74 -2.87 4.46
N SER A 107 22.74 -3.17 3.63
CA SER A 107 21.45 -3.72 4.10
C SER A 107 21.62 -5.12 4.70
N ILE A 108 22.42 -5.97 4.05
CA ILE A 108 22.74 -7.32 4.56
C ILE A 108 23.56 -7.23 5.84
N LEU A 109 24.57 -6.37 5.87
CA LEU A 109 25.38 -6.12 7.06
C LEU A 109 24.48 -5.64 8.22
N ASN A 110 23.56 -4.72 7.94
CA ASN A 110 22.60 -4.26 8.95
C ASN A 110 21.75 -5.40 9.49
N ILE A 111 21.22 -6.29 8.64
CA ILE A 111 20.44 -7.44 9.11
C ILE A 111 21.30 -8.37 9.97
N ILE A 112 22.52 -8.68 9.54
CA ILE A 112 23.41 -9.61 10.26
C ILE A 112 23.87 -9.02 11.60
N TRP A 113 24.05 -7.70 11.72
CA TRP A 113 24.53 -7.08 12.96
C TRP A 113 23.41 -6.53 13.85
N LEU A 114 22.45 -5.76 13.31
CA LEU A 114 21.39 -5.16 14.12
C LEU A 114 20.45 -6.21 14.70
N PHE A 115 20.15 -7.30 13.97
CA PHE A 115 19.22 -8.32 14.46
C PHE A 115 19.78 -9.07 15.68
N PRO A 116 21.00 -9.65 15.65
CA PRO A 116 21.58 -10.26 16.84
C PRO A 116 21.86 -9.24 17.94
N LEU A 117 22.25 -8.01 17.60
CA LEU A 117 22.48 -6.96 18.59
C LEU A 117 21.20 -6.61 19.36
N ALA A 118 20.06 -6.51 18.67
CA ALA A 118 18.76 -6.25 19.30
C ALA A 118 18.34 -7.41 20.23
N ILE A 119 18.56 -8.66 19.80
CA ILE A 119 18.27 -9.85 20.62
C ILE A 119 19.18 -9.90 21.85
N LEU A 120 20.48 -9.67 21.66
CA LEU A 120 21.47 -9.66 22.72
C LEU A 120 21.16 -8.55 23.73
N LEU A 121 20.80 -7.36 23.27
CA LEU A 121 20.37 -6.25 24.12
C LEU A 121 19.11 -6.61 24.92
N ALA A 122 18.12 -7.24 24.30
CA ALA A 122 16.91 -7.70 24.98
C ALA A 122 17.25 -8.73 26.08
N LEU A 123 18.17 -9.65 25.82
CA LEU A 123 18.65 -10.63 26.79
C LEU A 123 19.42 -9.97 27.94
N PHE A 124 20.31 -9.02 27.64
CA PHE A 124 21.02 -8.24 28.66
C PHE A 124 20.06 -7.47 29.56
N ILE A 125 19.06 -6.78 29.01
CA ILE A 125 18.05 -6.05 29.80
C ILE A 125 17.25 -7.03 30.69
N ASN A 126 16.94 -8.23 30.17
CA ASN A 126 16.23 -9.25 30.94
C ASN A 126 17.07 -9.76 32.13
N GLU A 127 18.37 -9.98 31.94
CA GLU A 127 19.28 -10.47 32.98
C GLU A 127 19.67 -9.38 34.01
N LEU A 128 19.76 -8.12 33.57
CA LEU A 128 20.03 -6.97 34.43
C LEU A 128 18.88 -6.67 35.40
N ARG A 129 17.66 -7.15 35.11
CA ARG A 129 16.51 -7.07 36.02
C ARG A 129 16.54 -8.17 37.10
N SER A 130 17.72 -8.38 37.70
CA SER A 130 17.94 -8.90 39.05
C SER A 130 16.85 -9.84 39.61
N ALA A 131 17.11 -11.13 39.52
CA ALA A 131 16.62 -12.13 40.48
C ALA A 131 17.37 -12.08 41.82
N LYS A 132 18.33 -11.16 42.02
CA LYS A 132 19.16 -11.06 43.24
C LYS A 132 18.43 -10.46 44.44
N PHE A 133 17.22 -9.92 44.27
CA PHE A 133 16.38 -9.41 45.38
C PHE A 133 14.96 -9.96 45.39
N LYS A 134 14.66 -11.01 44.60
CA LYS A 134 13.31 -11.59 44.55
C LYS A 134 13.06 -12.65 45.63
N LYS A 135 14.06 -12.95 46.46
CA LYS A 135 14.00 -14.00 47.49
C LYS A 135 14.71 -13.56 48.77
N ILE A 136 14.35 -12.41 49.31
CA ILE A 136 14.43 -12.07 50.73
C ILE A 136 13.10 -11.41 51.08
#